data_AF-A0A0F8Z1E1-F1
#
_entry.id   AF-A0A0F8Z1E1-F1
#
_cell.length_a   1.000
_cell.length_b   1.000
_cell.length_c   1.000
_cell.angle_alpha   90.00
_cell.angle_beta   90.00
_cell.angle_gamma   90.00
#
_symmetry.space_group_name_H-M   'P 1'
#
loop_
_entity.id
_entity.type
_entity.pdbx_description
1 polymer ?
#
loop_
_entity_poly.entity_id
_entity_poly.type
_entity_poly.pdbx_seq_one_letter_code
_entity_poly.pdbx_strand_id
1 'polypeptide(L)'
;MALPTTVLAAAGLGGHHPPYKSSGGAFYAVARKDADEVEVYKASDPTDAWTLTDTADSPVHVGTILGFATVQDGDVIHMVAWSSAAYEYYTFNMATDQWVVDQAIETPANAPTFPWASIAVRSDGDVVVVYAGDTDSVMGGTKERVDVNIRT
;
A
#
# COMPACT_ATOMS: atom_id res chain seq x y z
N MET A 1 -11.29 -20.32 -25.04
CA MET A 1 -11.10 -19.62 -23.75
C MET A 1 -9.64 -19.23 -23.68
N ALA A 2 -9.34 -17.93 -23.66
CA ALA A 2 -8.00 -17.48 -23.29
C ALA A 2 -7.79 -17.85 -21.82
N LEU A 3 -6.63 -18.40 -21.50
CA LEU A 3 -6.26 -18.65 -20.10
C LEU A 3 -6.17 -17.28 -19.39
N PRO A 4 -6.61 -17.16 -18.13
CA PRO A 4 -6.44 -15.94 -17.36
C PRO A 4 -4.95 -15.55 -17.38
N THR A 5 -4.65 -14.29 -17.68
CA THR A 5 -3.28 -13.78 -17.57
C THR A 5 -2.88 -13.88 -16.11
N THR A 6 -1.82 -14.63 -15.83
CA THR A 6 -1.19 -14.64 -14.50
C THR A 6 -0.68 -13.23 -14.22
N VAL A 7 -1.02 -12.66 -13.06
CA VAL A 7 -0.33 -11.47 -12.54
C VAL A 7 1.15 -11.86 -12.41
N LEU A 8 2.00 -11.29 -13.27
CA LEU A 8 3.44 -11.60 -13.33
C LEU A 8 4.22 -10.91 -12.21
N ALA A 9 3.57 -9.96 -11.52
CA ALA A 9 4.09 -9.28 -10.35
C ALA A 9 3.97 -10.12 -9.08
N ALA A 10 4.87 -9.87 -8.14
CA ALA A 10 4.76 -10.42 -6.80
C ALA A 10 3.59 -9.74 -6.05
N ALA A 11 2.40 -10.34 -6.14
CA ALA A 11 1.42 -10.21 -5.08
C ALA A 11 2.01 -10.86 -3.82
N GLY A 12 1.87 -10.25 -2.65
CA GLY A 12 2.27 -10.89 -1.39
C GLY A 12 3.55 -10.39 -0.73
N LEU A 13 4.08 -9.21 -1.08
CA LEU A 13 4.98 -8.55 -0.12
C LEU A 13 4.19 -8.27 1.16
N GLY A 14 4.81 -8.40 2.34
CA GLY A 14 4.11 -8.43 3.63
C GLY A 14 3.05 -7.33 3.77
N GLY A 15 1.97 -7.63 4.52
CA GLY A 15 0.80 -6.76 4.64
C GLY A 15 -0.47 -7.39 4.06
N HIS A 16 -1.56 -6.61 4.04
CA HIS A 16 -2.88 -7.05 3.55
C HIS A 16 -3.25 -6.31 2.27
N HIS A 17 -3.56 -7.05 1.20
CA HIS A 17 -3.87 -6.49 -0.14
C HIS A 17 -4.82 -7.40 -0.93
N PRO A 18 -6.11 -7.44 -0.59
CA PRO A 18 -7.10 -8.22 -1.34
C PRO A 18 -7.37 -7.58 -2.70
N PRO A 19 -8.04 -8.32 -3.61
CA PRO A 19 -8.77 -7.63 -4.66
C PRO A 19 -9.92 -6.81 -4.05
N TYR A 20 -10.10 -5.60 -4.56
CA TYR A 20 -11.18 -4.67 -4.22
C TYR A 20 -12.21 -4.63 -5.32
N LYS A 21 -13.45 -4.24 -5.00
CA LYS A 21 -14.52 -4.08 -5.99
C LYS A 21 -15.01 -2.64 -5.99
N SER A 22 -14.93 -1.97 -7.14
CA SER A 22 -15.44 -0.61 -7.30
C SER A 22 -16.96 -0.57 -7.35
N SER A 23 -17.54 0.61 -7.15
CA SER A 23 -18.97 0.89 -7.29
C SER A 23 -19.47 0.59 -8.72
N GLY A 24 -18.61 0.77 -9.72
CA GLY A 24 -18.85 0.40 -11.11
C GLY A 24 -18.80 -1.11 -11.39
N GLY A 25 -18.44 -1.92 -10.38
CA GLY A 25 -18.47 -3.39 -10.44
C GLY A 25 -17.16 -4.04 -10.91
N ALA A 26 -16.14 -3.26 -11.25
CA ALA A 26 -14.82 -3.79 -11.63
C ALA A 26 -14.01 -4.19 -10.39
N PHE A 27 -13.03 -5.07 -10.60
CA PHE A 27 -12.15 -5.61 -9.57
C PHE A 27 -10.75 -5.05 -9.72
N TYR A 28 -10.09 -4.73 -8.61
CA TYR A 28 -8.79 -4.07 -8.57
C TYR A 28 -7.83 -4.80 -7.65
N ALA A 29 -6.57 -4.96 -8.03
CA ALA A 29 -5.54 -5.59 -7.22
C ALA A 29 -4.25 -4.77 -7.30
N VAL A 30 -3.67 -4.45 -6.15
CA VAL A 30 -2.38 -3.75 -6.05
C VAL A 30 -1.27 -4.80 -5.94
N ALA A 31 -0.23 -4.64 -6.76
CA ALA A 31 0.93 -5.52 -6.78
C ALA A 31 2.23 -4.72 -6.80
N ARG A 32 3.35 -5.38 -6.48
CA ARG A 32 4.68 -4.77 -6.65
C ARG A 32 5.13 -4.93 -8.10
N LYS A 33 5.40 -3.81 -8.77
CA LYS A 33 5.98 -3.81 -10.12
C LYS A 33 7.49 -4.06 -10.07
N ASP A 34 8.19 -3.26 -9.28
CA ASP A 34 9.65 -3.24 -9.19
C ASP A 34 10.11 -2.92 -7.76
N ALA A 35 11.43 -2.79 -7.53
CA ALA A 35 12.00 -2.61 -6.19
C ALA A 35 11.31 -1.50 -5.36
N ASP A 36 10.94 -0.40 -5.98
CA ASP A 36 10.40 0.82 -5.40
C ASP A 36 9.05 1.22 -6.01
N GLU A 37 8.46 0.41 -6.87
CA GLU A 37 7.22 0.76 -7.57
C GLU A 37 6.11 -0.27 -7.33
N VAL A 38 4.88 0.24 -7.23
CA VAL A 38 3.65 -0.57 -7.23
C VAL A 38 2.89 -0.39 -8.54
N GLU A 39 1.97 -1.29 -8.80
CA GLU A 39 1.06 -1.22 -9.94
C GLU A 39 -0.35 -1.70 -9.57
N VAL A 40 -1.35 -1.26 -10.34
CA VAL A 40 -2.76 -1.64 -10.16
C VAL A 40 -3.28 -2.37 -11.39
N TYR A 41 -3.77 -3.58 -11.13
CA TYR A 41 -4.47 -4.39 -12.11
C TYR A 41 -5.98 -4.23 -11.95
N LYS A 42 -6.70 -4.30 -13.08
CA LYS A 42 -8.17 -4.21 -13.16
C LYS A 42 -8.75 -5.39 -13.93
N ALA A 43 -9.92 -5.87 -13.53
CA ALA A 43 -10.72 -6.87 -14.24
C ALA A 43 -12.22 -6.55 -14.17
N SER A 44 -13.01 -6.96 -15.17
CA SER A 44 -14.48 -6.83 -15.14
C SER A 44 -15.17 -7.88 -14.26
N ASP A 45 -14.55 -9.05 -14.13
CA ASP A 45 -14.96 -10.18 -13.29
C ASP A 45 -13.70 -10.76 -12.63
N PRO A 46 -13.76 -11.29 -11.38
CA PRO A 46 -12.58 -11.84 -10.72
C PRO A 46 -12.00 -13.07 -11.45
N THR A 47 -12.77 -13.69 -12.35
CA THR A 47 -12.34 -14.82 -13.18
C THR A 47 -11.80 -14.41 -14.55
N ASP A 48 -11.90 -13.12 -14.90
CA ASP A 48 -11.40 -12.58 -16.16
C ASP A 48 -9.87 -12.38 -16.12
N ALA A 49 -9.32 -12.07 -17.30
CA ALA A 49 -7.97 -11.56 -17.41
C ALA A 49 -7.86 -10.18 -16.75
N TRP A 50 -6.77 -9.98 -16.01
CA TRP A 50 -6.44 -8.72 -15.35
C TRP A 50 -5.55 -7.87 -16.25
N THR A 51 -5.87 -6.58 -16.38
CA THR A 51 -5.12 -5.61 -17.18
C THR A 51 -4.50 -4.53 -16.33
N LEU A 52 -3.23 -4.24 -16.56
CA LEU A 52 -2.55 -3.09 -15.97
C LEU A 52 -3.29 -1.80 -16.33
N THR A 53 -3.54 -0.96 -15.34
CA THR A 53 -4.42 0.22 -15.49
C THR A 53 -3.72 1.55 -15.19
N ASP A 54 -2.57 1.55 -14.53
CA ASP A 54 -1.95 2.73 -13.92
C ASP A 54 -0.62 3.18 -14.57
N THR A 55 -0.47 3.01 -15.88
CA THR A 55 0.83 3.12 -16.57
C THR A 55 1.52 4.49 -16.58
N ALA A 56 0.90 5.58 -16.12
CA ALA A 56 1.48 6.93 -16.20
C ALA A 56 1.91 7.54 -14.85
N ASP A 57 1.31 7.13 -13.73
CA ASP A 57 1.41 7.85 -12.45
C ASP A 57 1.58 6.91 -11.24
N SER A 58 2.13 5.71 -11.44
CA SER A 58 2.47 4.81 -10.34
C SER A 58 3.46 5.50 -9.37
N PRO A 59 3.17 5.55 -8.06
CA PRO A 59 4.07 6.19 -7.11
C PRO A 59 5.41 5.44 -7.02
N VAL A 60 6.49 6.22 -6.93
CA VAL A 60 7.84 5.73 -6.64
C VAL A 60 8.08 5.87 -5.14
N HIS A 61 8.38 4.75 -4.48
CA HIS A 61 8.62 4.65 -3.05
C HIS A 61 10.07 5.00 -2.71
N VAL A 62 10.30 5.62 -1.55
CA VAL A 62 11.65 5.85 -1.04
C VAL A 62 12.25 4.52 -0.55
N GLY A 63 13.13 3.96 -1.38
CA GLY A 63 13.86 2.73 -1.09
C GLY A 63 13.10 1.47 -1.51
N THR A 64 13.72 0.30 -1.28
CA THR A 64 13.12 -0.99 -1.65
C THR A 64 11.89 -1.28 -0.79
N ILE A 65 10.73 -1.40 -1.43
CA ILE A 65 9.48 -1.81 -0.78
C ILE A 65 9.68 -3.18 -0.13
N LEU A 66 9.47 -3.24 1.18
CA LEU A 66 9.49 -4.46 1.99
C LEU A 66 8.08 -5.03 2.17
N GLY A 67 7.06 -4.17 2.11
CA GLY A 67 5.66 -4.55 2.13
C GLY A 67 4.75 -3.35 1.94
N PHE A 68 3.46 -3.64 1.76
CA PHE A 68 2.41 -2.64 1.72
C PHE A 68 1.10 -3.23 2.23
N ALA A 69 0.28 -2.37 2.84
CA ALA A 69 -1.05 -2.71 3.30
C ALA A 69 -2.06 -1.75 2.66
N THR A 70 -3.21 -2.28 2.29
CA THR A 70 -4.28 -1.52 1.67
C THR A 70 -5.61 -1.72 2.39
N VAL A 71 -6.50 -0.74 2.23
CA VAL A 71 -7.91 -0.79 2.65
C VAL A 71 -8.75 0.03 1.68
N GLN A 72 -9.98 -0.40 1.40
CA GLN A 72 -10.91 0.33 0.53
C GLN A 72 -11.89 1.16 1.36
N ASP A 73 -12.11 2.41 0.94
CA ASP A 73 -13.24 3.25 1.33
C ASP A 73 -13.93 3.80 0.08
N GLY A 74 -15.18 3.41 -0.16
CA GLY A 74 -15.88 3.70 -1.41
C GLY A 74 -15.09 3.24 -2.65
N ASP A 75 -14.80 4.17 -3.57
CA ASP A 75 -13.96 3.92 -4.76
C ASP A 75 -12.48 4.27 -4.56
N VAL A 76 -12.04 4.46 -3.32
CA VAL A 76 -10.65 4.80 -3.01
C VAL A 76 -9.98 3.61 -2.32
N ILE A 77 -8.85 3.19 -2.87
CA ILE A 77 -7.92 2.28 -2.20
C ILE A 77 -6.89 3.14 -1.48
N HIS A 78 -6.87 3.06 -0.16
CA HIS A 78 -5.84 3.65 0.68
C HIS A 78 -4.69 2.66 0.82
N MET A 79 -3.46 3.14 0.72
CA MET A 79 -2.26 2.32 0.78
C MET A 79 -1.22 2.94 1.71
N VAL A 80 -0.61 2.10 2.54
CA VAL A 80 0.68 2.38 3.17
C VAL A 80 1.71 1.43 2.58
N ALA A 81 2.83 1.96 2.10
CA ALA A 81 4.01 1.17 1.75
C ALA A 81 5.16 1.49 2.71
N TRP A 82 6.02 0.50 2.94
CA TRP A 82 7.18 0.68 3.81
C TRP A 82 8.45 0.07 3.26
N SER A 83 9.55 0.73 3.58
CA SER A 83 10.91 0.29 3.40
C SER A 83 11.69 0.42 4.72
N SER A 84 13.00 0.17 4.69
CA SER A 84 13.87 0.52 5.81
C SER A 84 14.13 2.03 5.91
N ALA A 85 13.72 2.82 4.91
CA ALA A 85 14.00 4.24 4.81
C ALA A 85 12.76 5.11 5.04
N ALA A 86 11.57 4.63 4.72
CA ALA A 86 10.36 5.43 4.79
C ALA A 86 9.08 4.61 4.99
N TYR A 87 8.09 5.29 5.54
CA TYR A 87 6.68 4.92 5.51
C TYR A 87 5.95 5.98 4.69
N GLU A 88 5.24 5.54 3.65
CA GLU A 88 4.60 6.46 2.70
C GLU A 88 3.15 6.06 2.46
N TYR A 89 2.31 7.07 2.30
CA TYR A 89 0.88 6.92 2.09
C TYR A 89 0.49 7.35 0.68
N TYR A 90 -0.37 6.54 0.06
CA TYR A 90 -0.88 6.77 -1.29
C TYR A 90 -2.37 6.42 -1.33
N THR A 91 -3.04 6.97 -2.34
CA THR A 91 -4.40 6.54 -2.68
C THR A 91 -4.55 6.26 -4.15
N PHE A 92 -5.40 5.30 -4.49
CA PHE A 92 -5.79 5.02 -5.86
C PHE A 92 -7.30 5.14 -6.00
N ASN A 93 -7.75 5.99 -6.92
CA ASN A 93 -9.16 6.21 -7.21
C ASN A 93 -9.61 5.26 -8.32
N MET A 94 -10.45 4.28 -7.98
CA MET A 94 -11.01 3.27 -8.89
C MET A 94 -12.10 3.84 -9.83
N ALA A 95 -12.68 5.01 -9.52
CA ALA A 95 -13.64 5.65 -10.42
C ALA A 95 -12.93 6.36 -11.59
N THR A 96 -11.71 6.85 -11.36
CA THR A 96 -10.92 7.56 -12.39
C THR A 96 -9.73 6.76 -12.91
N ASP A 97 -9.42 5.62 -12.28
CA ASP A 97 -8.21 4.82 -12.56
C ASP A 97 -6.93 5.67 -12.43
N GLN A 98 -6.80 6.40 -11.31
CA GLN A 98 -5.69 7.33 -11.09
C GLN A 98 -5.11 7.21 -9.68
N TRP A 99 -3.80 7.30 -9.58
CA TRP A 99 -3.12 7.53 -8.31
C TRP A 99 -3.29 8.99 -7.88
N VAL A 100 -3.45 9.19 -6.58
CA VAL A 100 -3.23 10.48 -5.93
C VAL A 100 -2.06 10.27 -4.97
N VAL A 101 -0.96 10.92 -5.31
CA VAL A 101 0.38 10.57 -4.84
C VAL A 101 0.82 11.43 -3.66
N ASP A 102 1.54 10.73 -2.77
CA ASP A 102 2.60 11.15 -1.86
C ASP A 102 2.22 12.04 -0.68
N GLN A 103 1.97 11.37 0.43
CA GLN A 103 2.20 11.96 1.75
C GLN A 103 3.13 11.06 2.56
N ALA A 104 4.34 11.56 2.85
CA ALA A 104 5.21 10.95 3.84
C ALA A 104 4.45 10.73 5.16
N ILE A 105 4.56 9.53 5.72
CA ILE A 105 4.11 9.23 7.09
C ILE A 105 5.28 9.50 8.03
N GLU A 106 6.42 8.87 7.76
CA GLU A 106 7.63 9.00 8.56
C GLU A 106 8.87 8.59 7.76
N THR A 107 9.98 9.27 8.04
CA THR A 107 11.34 8.83 7.68
C THR A 107 12.07 8.56 8.99
N PRO A 108 12.16 7.29 9.44
CA PRO A 108 12.75 6.95 10.73
C PRO A 108 14.19 7.45 10.83
N ALA A 109 14.52 8.15 11.92
CA ALA A 109 15.90 8.51 12.23
C ALA A 109 16.72 7.28 12.66
N ASN A 110 16.08 6.31 13.32
CA ASN A 110 16.64 5.03 13.72
C ASN A 110 15.73 3.89 13.26
N ALA A 111 15.96 3.39 12.03
CA ALA A 111 15.10 2.40 11.40
C ALA A 111 14.81 1.17 12.29
N PRO A 112 13.55 0.68 12.30
CA PRO A 112 13.19 -0.55 13.01
C PRO A 112 13.88 -1.78 12.42
N THR A 113 14.18 -2.76 13.27
CA THR A 113 14.80 -4.02 12.83
C THR A 113 13.83 -4.83 11.96
N PHE A 114 12.54 -4.74 12.27
CA PHE A 114 11.46 -5.45 11.58
C PHE A 114 10.37 -4.45 11.19
N PRO A 115 10.51 -3.75 10.04
CA PRO A 115 9.51 -2.78 9.60
C PRO A 115 8.20 -3.49 9.20
N TRP A 116 7.09 -2.90 9.62
CA TRP A 116 5.74 -3.33 9.27
C TRP A 116 4.78 -2.15 9.36
N ALA A 117 3.69 -2.20 8.61
CA ALA A 117 2.59 -1.26 8.76
C ALA A 117 1.23 -1.94 8.53
N SER A 118 0.20 -1.33 9.09
CA SER A 118 -1.20 -1.67 8.89
C SER A 118 -2.03 -0.39 8.80
N ILE A 119 -3.13 -0.44 8.07
CA ILE A 119 -3.97 0.72 7.77
C ILE A 119 -5.45 0.40 7.97
N ALA A 120 -6.20 1.37 8.45
CA ALA A 120 -7.66 1.34 8.54
C ALA A 120 -8.23 2.72 8.23
N VAL A 121 -9.43 2.75 7.64
CA VAL A 121 -10.23 3.97 7.48
C VAL A 121 -11.40 3.91 8.46
N ARG A 122 -11.58 4.96 9.24
CA ARG A 122 -12.68 5.09 10.20
C ARG A 122 -13.91 5.70 9.52
N SER A 123 -15.09 5.49 10.14
CA SER A 123 -16.36 6.00 9.61
C SER A 123 -16.48 7.52 9.57
N ASP A 124 -15.63 8.23 10.29
CA ASP A 124 -15.51 9.70 10.27
C ASP A 124 -14.60 10.21 9.15
N GLY A 125 -14.00 9.31 8.37
CA GLY A 125 -13.07 9.64 7.28
C GLY A 125 -11.60 9.60 7.68
N ASP A 126 -11.28 9.45 8.97
CA ASP A 126 -9.90 9.39 9.43
C ASP A 126 -9.19 8.15 8.87
N VAL A 127 -7.98 8.35 8.36
CA VAL A 127 -7.07 7.26 7.99
C VAL A 127 -6.08 7.03 9.11
N VAL A 128 -6.09 5.83 9.67
CA VAL A 128 -5.21 5.42 10.77
C VAL A 128 -4.18 4.44 10.25
N VAL A 129 -2.91 4.78 10.39
CA VAL A 129 -1.78 3.89 10.10
C VAL A 129 -1.08 3.54 11.39
N VAL A 130 -0.90 2.25 11.66
CA VAL A 130 -0.09 1.73 12.78
C VAL A 130 1.13 1.02 12.20
N TYR A 131 2.32 1.33 12.71
CA TYR A 131 3.57 0.87 12.09
C TYR A 131 4.72 0.75 13.09
N ALA A 132 5.80 0.07 12.69
CA ALA A 132 7.04 0.02 13.45
C ALA A 132 7.76 1.37 13.34
N GLY A 133 7.75 2.14 14.41
CA GLY A 133 8.39 3.45 14.48
C GLY A 133 9.91 3.37 14.63
N ASP A 134 10.53 4.51 14.95
CA ASP A 134 11.94 4.55 15.34
C ASP A 134 12.26 3.57 16.47
N THR A 135 13.48 3.05 16.44
CA THR A 135 14.04 2.36 17.60
C THR A 135 14.57 3.35 18.64
N ASP A 136 14.32 3.03 19.90
CA ASP A 136 14.78 3.81 21.04
C ASP A 136 15.90 3.07 21.79
N SER A 137 16.87 3.83 22.31
CA SER A 137 17.86 3.28 23.24
C SER A 137 17.42 3.52 24.68
N VAL A 138 17.04 2.45 25.38
CA VAL A 138 16.64 2.50 26.79
C VAL A 138 17.62 1.70 27.62
N MET A 139 18.37 2.38 28.49
CA MET A 139 19.41 1.80 29.35
C MET A 139 20.45 0.97 28.55
N GLY A 140 20.79 1.41 27.34
CA GLY A 140 21.77 0.76 26.47
C GLY A 140 21.23 -0.41 25.64
N GLY A 141 19.93 -0.73 25.74
CA GLY A 141 19.28 -1.72 24.88
C GLY A 141 18.35 -1.06 23.85
N THR A 142 18.38 -1.55 22.62
CA THR A 142 17.45 -1.15 21.55
C THR A 142 16.04 -1.67 21.83
N LYS A 143 15.04 -0.81 21.68
CA LYS A 143 13.61 -1.13 21.78
C LYS A 143 12.90 -0.72 20.49
N GLU A 144 12.02 -1.59 20.01
CA GLU A 144 11.15 -1.28 18.87
C GLU A 144 9.94 -0.47 19.37
N ARG A 145 9.61 0.62 18.67
CA ARG A 145 8.43 1.44 18.95
C ARG A 145 7.27 1.05 18.04
N VAL A 146 6.05 1.21 18.53
CA VAL A 146 4.84 1.14 17.70
C VAL A 146 4.26 2.54 17.66
N ASP A 147 4.21 3.10 16.45
CA ASP A 147 3.71 4.44 16.20
C ASP A 147 2.36 4.42 15.49
N VAL A 148 1.70 5.56 15.56
CA VAL A 148 0.42 5.79 14.90
C VAL A 148 0.42 7.13 14.19
N ASN A 149 -0.03 7.12 12.95
CA ASN A 149 -0.32 8.32 12.17
C ASN A 149 -1.82 8.37 11.89
N ILE A 150 -2.46 9.51 12.20
CA ILE A 150 -3.87 9.74 11.92
C ILE A 150 -3.95 10.91 10.95
N ARG A 151 -4.57 10.68 9.79
CA ARG A 151 -4.85 11.69 8.77
C ARG A 151 -6.35 11.99 8.79
N THR A 152 -6.70 13.27 8.74
CA THR A 152 -8.06 13.82 8.79
C THR A 152 -8.42 14.50 7.47
#